data_AF-A0A947NV51-F1
#
_entry.id   AF-A0A947NV51-F1
#
_cell.length_a   1.000
_cell.length_b   1.000
_cell.length_c   1.000
_cell.angle_alpha   90.00
_cell.angle_beta   90.00
_cell.angle_gamma   90.00
#
_symmetry.space_group_name_H-M   'P 1'
#
loop_
_entity.id
_entity.type
_entity.pdbx_description
1 polymer ?
#
loop_
_entity_poly.entity_id
_entity_poly.type
_entity_poly.pdbx_seq_one_letter_code
_entity_poly.pdbx_strand_id
1 'polypeptide(L)'
;MICDNCQQKFNISKQDQEYYKSFNVPEPTWCPDCRKMRRLSMRNERTFYQRRCDFCNKDIIAYYPKKSHQVVYCPECWYSDSWDPNNFSKDFNFEKPFFEQFKALYKIVPTLSLDVVNCENSQYVSYCGDDKSCYYDIAGEANEQCFYGKFVKYSKDCVDNSFVYNSELCYECVNCHNCYGSTWLTLCYDCDHCHNCYDL
;
A
#
# COMPACT_ATOMS: atom_id res chain seq x y z
N MET A 1 -19.72 -17.72 18.33
CA MET A 1 -19.45 -16.58 19.23
C MET A 1 -20.13 -15.32 18.71
N ILE A 2 -20.05 -14.20 19.44
CA ILE A 2 -20.47 -12.85 19.02
C ILE A 2 -19.21 -11.99 18.88
N CYS A 3 -19.15 -11.10 17.89
CA CYS A 3 -18.03 -10.19 17.64
C CYS A 3 -18.14 -8.90 18.46
N ASP A 4 -17.15 -8.57 19.29
CA ASP A 4 -17.17 -7.34 20.10
C ASP A 4 -17.41 -6.06 19.26
N ASN A 5 -16.81 -6.00 18.08
CA ASN A 5 -16.78 -4.78 17.25
C ASN A 5 -18.06 -4.53 16.43
N CYS A 6 -18.69 -5.58 15.90
CA CYS A 6 -19.89 -5.44 15.04
C CYS A 6 -21.12 -6.19 15.56
N GLN A 7 -21.03 -6.87 16.71
CA GLN A 7 -22.09 -7.63 17.36
C GLN A 7 -22.71 -8.77 16.52
N GLN A 8 -22.11 -9.09 15.36
CA GLN A 8 -22.51 -10.21 14.53
C GLN A 8 -22.06 -11.55 15.11
N LYS A 9 -22.86 -12.60 14.87
CA LYS A 9 -22.49 -13.97 15.19
C LYS A 9 -21.45 -14.47 14.18
N PHE A 10 -20.41 -15.14 14.66
CA PHE A 10 -19.43 -15.83 13.82
C PHE A 10 -19.03 -17.17 14.44
N ASN A 11 -18.55 -18.10 13.61
CA ASN A 11 -18.08 -19.40 14.06
C ASN A 11 -16.55 -19.43 14.18
N ILE A 12 -16.05 -20.36 15.00
CA ILE A 12 -14.65 -20.80 15.02
C ILE A 12 -14.73 -22.32 14.84
N SER A 13 -14.06 -22.86 13.82
CA SER A 13 -14.06 -24.31 13.58
C SER A 13 -13.13 -25.03 14.56
N LYS A 14 -13.29 -26.35 14.76
CA LYS A 14 -12.34 -27.12 15.58
C LYS A 14 -10.90 -26.99 15.09
N GLN A 15 -10.72 -26.90 13.77
CA GLN A 15 -9.42 -26.68 13.12
C GLN A 15 -8.83 -25.30 13.50
N ASP A 16 -9.64 -24.25 13.55
CA ASP A 16 -9.23 -22.94 14.08
C ASP A 16 -8.82 -23.03 15.56
N GLN A 17 -9.58 -23.74 16.40
CA GLN A 17 -9.28 -23.87 17.84
C GLN A 17 -7.97 -24.64 18.08
N GLU A 18 -7.76 -25.73 17.35
CA GLU A 18 -6.53 -26.51 17.36
C GLU A 18 -5.33 -25.69 16.85
N TYR A 19 -5.54 -24.84 15.83
CA TYR A 19 -4.55 -23.88 15.34
C TYR A 19 -4.19 -22.82 16.40
N TYR A 20 -5.16 -22.10 16.97
CA TYR A 20 -4.85 -21.08 18.00
C TYR A 20 -4.14 -21.71 19.23
N LYS A 21 -4.55 -22.93 19.62
CA LYS A 21 -3.89 -23.69 20.69
C LYS A 21 -2.45 -24.10 20.35
N SER A 22 -2.15 -24.48 19.10
CA SER A 22 -0.78 -24.89 18.71
C SER A 22 0.22 -23.74 18.76
N PHE A 23 -0.21 -22.51 18.50
CA PHE A 23 0.58 -21.29 18.66
C PHE A 23 0.54 -20.69 20.08
N ASN A 24 -0.19 -21.31 21.02
CA ASN A 24 -0.43 -20.80 22.38
C ASN A 24 -1.00 -19.36 22.40
N VAL A 25 -1.92 -19.06 21.49
CA VAL A 25 -2.60 -17.75 21.38
C VAL A 25 -4.09 -17.87 21.69
N PRO A 26 -4.76 -16.81 22.20
CA PRO A 26 -6.19 -16.83 22.46
C PRO A 26 -7.02 -16.87 21.16
N GLU A 27 -8.22 -17.46 21.25
CA GLU A 27 -9.23 -17.37 20.20
C GLU A 27 -9.64 -15.90 19.93
N PRO A 28 -9.91 -15.52 18.67
CA PRO A 28 -10.26 -14.15 18.32
C PRO A 28 -11.66 -13.77 18.81
N THR A 29 -11.77 -12.68 19.57
CA THR A 29 -13.08 -12.11 19.96
C THR A 29 -13.75 -11.30 18.83
N TRP A 30 -13.01 -11.00 17.76
CA TRP A 30 -13.51 -10.27 16.59
C TRP A 30 -13.69 -11.19 15.38
N CYS A 31 -14.80 -11.04 14.65
CA CYS A 31 -15.07 -11.79 13.42
C CYS A 31 -13.99 -11.53 12.34
N PRO A 32 -13.87 -12.41 11.32
CA PRO A 32 -12.88 -12.27 10.25
C PRO A 32 -12.84 -10.88 9.60
N ASP A 33 -14.00 -10.27 9.33
CA ASP A 33 -14.10 -8.96 8.67
C ASP A 33 -13.66 -7.80 9.56
N CYS A 34 -14.00 -7.83 10.85
CA CYS A 34 -13.52 -6.82 11.79
C CYS A 34 -12.00 -6.92 11.99
N ARG A 35 -11.45 -8.14 11.99
CA ARG A 35 -10.00 -8.36 11.96
C ARG A 35 -9.38 -7.88 10.63
N LYS A 36 -10.05 -8.05 9.49
CA LYS A 36 -9.62 -7.54 8.17
C LYS A 36 -9.58 -6.01 8.12
N MET A 37 -10.67 -5.34 8.54
CA MET A 37 -10.73 -3.87 8.63
C MET A 37 -9.62 -3.31 9.53
N ARG A 38 -9.40 -3.91 10.71
CA ARG A 38 -8.34 -3.48 11.63
C ARG A 38 -6.95 -3.60 11.01
N ARG A 39 -6.64 -4.70 10.30
CA ARG A 39 -5.36 -4.87 9.58
C ARG A 39 -5.16 -3.84 8.46
N LEU A 40 -6.22 -3.48 7.73
CA LEU A 40 -6.15 -2.55 6.61
C LEU A 40 -6.18 -1.07 7.04
N SER A 41 -6.60 -0.77 8.28
CA SER A 41 -6.81 0.62 8.76
C SER A 41 -5.60 1.55 8.69
N MET A 42 -4.37 1.00 8.63
CA MET A 42 -3.11 1.75 8.57
C MET A 42 -2.48 1.77 7.16
N ARG A 43 -3.11 1.17 6.15
CA ARG A 43 -2.58 1.02 4.78
C ARG A 43 -3.51 1.72 3.78
N ASN A 44 -3.09 2.89 3.29
CA ASN A 44 -3.68 3.50 2.10
C ASN A 44 -2.78 3.20 0.90
N GLU A 45 -3.31 2.45 -0.06
CA GLU A 45 -2.61 1.99 -1.27
C GLU A 45 -3.32 2.44 -2.56
N ARG A 46 -4.35 3.30 -2.49
CA ARG A 46 -5.23 3.61 -3.63
C ARG A 46 -5.88 4.99 -3.59
N THR A 47 -5.46 5.92 -2.73
CA THR A 47 -6.03 7.29 -2.74
C THR A 47 -4.97 8.34 -2.46
N PHE A 48 -4.66 9.10 -3.50
CA PHE A 48 -3.71 10.20 -3.45
C PHE A 48 -4.37 11.53 -3.19
N TYR A 49 -3.64 12.42 -2.52
CA TYR A 49 -4.07 13.78 -2.24
C TYR A 49 -2.94 14.77 -2.54
N GLN A 50 -3.23 15.79 -3.33
CA GLN A 50 -2.34 16.93 -3.47
C GLN A 50 -2.34 17.73 -2.16
N ARG A 51 -1.18 17.88 -1.54
CA ARG A 51 -0.95 18.69 -0.33
C ARG A 51 0.37 19.46 -0.46
N ARG A 52 0.79 20.14 0.59
CA ARG A 52 2.17 20.60 0.72
C ARG A 52 2.95 19.68 1.65
N CYS A 53 4.25 19.58 1.41
CA CYS A 53 5.19 18.96 2.33
C CYS A 53 5.25 19.83 3.58
N ASP A 54 5.00 19.27 4.76
CA ASP A 54 4.97 20.02 6.01
C ASP A 54 6.39 20.42 6.50
N PHE A 55 7.45 19.98 5.80
CA PHE A 55 8.83 20.43 5.99
C PHE A 55 9.23 21.54 5.00
N CYS A 56 9.20 21.25 3.68
CA CYS A 56 9.75 22.14 2.65
C CYS A 56 8.70 22.98 1.91
N ASN A 57 7.41 22.87 2.23
CA ASN A 57 6.29 23.63 1.65
C ASN A 57 6.12 23.50 0.11
N LYS A 58 6.89 22.63 -0.56
CA LYS A 58 6.62 22.19 -1.95
C LYS A 58 5.23 21.58 -2.04
N ASP A 59 4.52 21.80 -3.15
CA ASP A 59 3.31 21.05 -3.49
C ASP A 59 3.71 19.60 -3.88
N ILE A 60 3.04 18.61 -3.29
CA ILE A 60 3.37 17.17 -3.37
C ILE A 60 2.12 16.29 -3.43
N ILE A 61 2.31 15.03 -3.81
CA ILE A 61 1.32 13.97 -3.69
C ILE A 61 1.57 13.17 -2.39
N ALA A 62 0.50 12.70 -1.74
CA ALA A 62 0.58 11.95 -0.49
C ALA A 62 -0.60 10.99 -0.26
N TYR A 63 -0.40 9.98 0.60
CA TYR A 63 -1.46 9.11 1.14
C TYR A 63 -2.48 9.84 2.05
N TYR A 64 -2.19 11.07 2.47
CA TYR A 64 -2.89 11.76 3.57
C TYR A 64 -3.58 13.04 3.09
N PRO A 65 -4.92 13.16 3.21
CA PRO A 65 -5.65 14.35 2.77
C PRO A 65 -5.27 15.59 3.59
N LYS A 66 -5.52 16.80 3.07
CA LYS A 66 -5.29 18.06 3.81
C LYS A 66 -6.00 18.16 5.18
N LYS A 67 -7.00 17.29 5.44
CA LYS A 67 -7.69 17.13 6.74
C LYS A 67 -7.05 16.11 7.70
N SER A 68 -5.93 15.49 7.33
CA SER A 68 -5.20 14.54 8.18
C SER A 68 -4.65 15.21 9.44
N HIS A 69 -4.49 14.47 10.53
CA HIS A 69 -3.81 14.95 11.73
C HIS A 69 -2.32 14.61 11.76
N GLN A 70 -1.78 14.16 10.62
CA GLN A 70 -0.40 13.74 10.43
C GLN A 70 0.42 14.89 9.82
N VAL A 71 1.62 15.08 10.36
CA VAL A 71 2.73 15.81 9.71
C VAL A 71 3.29 14.90 8.62
N VAL A 72 3.43 15.41 7.40
CA VAL A 72 3.76 14.62 6.21
C VAL A 72 4.95 15.22 5.46
N TYR A 73 6.02 14.43 5.35
CA TYR A 73 7.26 14.81 4.66
C TYR A 73 7.35 14.14 3.30
N CYS A 74 7.81 14.87 2.29
CA CYS A 74 8.14 14.30 0.98
C CYS A 74 9.41 13.42 1.05
N PRO A 75 9.62 12.51 0.09
CA PRO A 75 10.73 11.56 0.13
C PRO A 75 12.09 12.23 0.29
N GLU A 76 12.35 13.34 -0.43
CA GLU A 76 13.64 14.03 -0.36
C GLU A 76 13.87 14.72 1.00
N CYS A 77 12.82 15.04 1.76
CA CYS A 77 12.96 15.52 3.13
C CYS A 77 13.09 14.35 4.12
N TRP A 78 12.28 13.32 3.95
CA TRP A 78 12.24 12.14 4.81
C TRP A 78 13.58 11.39 4.87
N TYR A 79 14.24 11.19 3.72
CA TYR A 79 15.55 10.53 3.64
C TYR A 79 16.75 11.49 3.75
N SER A 80 16.54 12.76 4.13
CA SER A 80 17.63 13.72 4.35
C SER A 80 18.02 13.87 5.82
N ASP A 81 19.30 14.18 6.07
CA ASP A 81 19.83 14.57 7.39
C ASP A 81 19.27 15.91 7.93
N SER A 82 18.27 16.51 7.25
CA SER A 82 17.67 17.80 7.62
C SER A 82 16.72 17.72 8.83
N TRP A 83 16.42 16.50 9.31
CA TRP A 83 15.58 16.25 10.47
C TRP A 83 16.07 15.00 11.23
N ASP A 84 15.78 14.93 12.52
CA ASP A 84 16.10 13.78 13.36
C ASP A 84 14.83 13.29 14.08
N PRO A 85 14.44 12.01 13.96
CA PRO A 85 13.27 11.45 14.64
C PRO A 85 13.35 11.52 16.18
N ASN A 86 14.55 11.58 16.76
CA ASN A 86 14.73 11.69 18.21
C ASN A 86 14.18 13.01 18.78
N ASN A 87 14.06 14.07 17.98
CA ASN A 87 13.41 15.33 18.39
C ASN A 87 11.93 15.14 18.80
N PHE A 88 11.28 14.08 18.33
CA PHE A 88 9.90 13.76 18.65
C PHE A 88 9.75 12.88 19.89
N SER A 89 10.85 12.34 20.44
CA SER A 89 10.88 11.46 21.62
C SER A 89 10.12 12.03 22.83
N LYS A 90 9.49 11.14 23.60
CA LYS A 90 8.70 11.46 24.79
C LYS A 90 8.89 10.35 25.83
N ASP A 91 9.10 10.74 27.08
CA ASP A 91 9.06 9.82 28.20
C ASP A 91 7.66 9.20 28.35
N PHE A 92 7.58 7.92 28.69
CA PHE A 92 6.32 7.24 28.91
C PHE A 92 5.77 7.53 30.31
N ASN A 93 4.61 8.17 30.41
CA ASN A 93 3.94 8.40 31.69
C ASN A 93 3.00 7.22 32.01
N PHE A 94 3.33 6.44 33.04
CA PHE A 94 2.54 5.28 33.49
C PHE A 94 1.16 5.64 34.11
N GLU A 95 0.92 6.89 34.48
CA GLU A 95 -0.37 7.40 34.98
C GLU A 95 -1.40 7.59 33.85
N LYS A 96 -1.00 7.53 32.58
CA LYS A 96 -1.85 7.83 31.41
C LYS A 96 -2.05 6.61 30.50
N PRO A 97 -3.25 6.41 29.92
CA PRO A 97 -3.48 5.32 28.97
C PRO A 97 -2.51 5.37 27.78
N PHE A 98 -1.89 4.22 27.46
CA PHE A 98 -0.92 4.10 26.36
C PHE A 98 -1.44 4.70 25.04
N PHE A 99 -2.68 4.41 24.66
CA PHE A 99 -3.25 4.85 23.39
C PHE A 99 -3.48 6.37 23.30
N GLU A 100 -3.60 7.09 24.43
CA GLU A 100 -3.69 8.56 24.41
C GLU A 100 -2.32 9.18 24.14
N GLN A 101 -1.29 8.68 24.82
CA GLN A 101 0.10 9.10 24.63
C GLN A 101 0.59 8.78 23.22
N PHE A 102 0.33 7.55 22.74
CA PHE A 102 0.63 7.13 21.38
C PHE A 102 -0.13 7.98 20.34
N LYS A 103 -1.41 8.31 20.57
CA LYS A 103 -2.20 9.18 19.69
C LYS A 103 -1.73 10.65 19.69
N ALA A 104 -1.08 11.12 20.76
CA ALA A 104 -0.42 12.42 20.77
C ALA A 104 0.90 12.37 19.97
N LEU A 105 1.72 11.34 20.18
CA LEU A 105 2.98 11.12 19.46
C LEU A 105 2.75 10.96 17.94
N TYR A 106 1.79 10.11 17.54
CA TYR A 106 1.41 9.82 16.16
C TYR A 106 0.79 11.01 15.39
N LYS A 107 0.57 12.15 16.04
CA LYS A 107 0.21 13.41 15.39
C LYS A 107 1.41 14.32 15.09
N ILE A 108 2.47 14.21 15.89
CA ILE A 108 3.64 15.11 15.80
C ILE A 108 4.82 14.46 15.07
N VAL A 109 5.00 13.14 15.21
CA VAL A 109 6.00 12.38 14.45
C VAL A 109 5.65 12.48 12.97
N PRO A 110 6.59 12.90 12.10
CA PRO A 110 6.37 12.93 10.66
C PRO A 110 6.08 11.53 10.11
N THR A 111 5.35 11.46 9.00
CA THR A 111 5.24 10.27 8.17
C THR A 111 5.64 10.59 6.74
N LEU A 112 6.22 9.60 6.06
CA LEU A 112 6.51 9.65 4.64
C LEU A 112 5.22 9.86 3.82
N SER A 113 5.25 10.77 2.83
CA SER A 113 4.09 11.12 2.02
C SER A 113 3.69 10.03 1.04
N LEU A 114 4.71 9.45 0.38
CA LEU A 114 4.69 8.37 -0.59
C LEU A 114 5.97 7.57 -0.38
N ASP A 115 5.85 6.26 -0.33
CA ASP A 115 6.99 5.37 -0.14
C ASP A 115 7.66 5.16 -1.51
N VAL A 116 8.65 5.99 -1.85
CA VAL A 116 9.26 5.98 -3.19
C VAL A 116 10.76 6.22 -3.14
N VAL A 117 11.52 5.51 -3.99
CA VAL A 117 12.98 5.55 -4.08
C VAL A 117 13.41 5.70 -5.53
N ASN A 118 14.31 6.65 -5.84
CA ASN A 118 14.90 6.88 -7.17
C ASN A 118 13.94 7.15 -8.36
N CYS A 119 12.62 7.26 -8.13
CA CYS A 119 11.66 7.37 -9.24
C CYS A 119 11.76 8.71 -9.99
N GLU A 120 12.07 8.68 -11.29
CA GLU A 120 12.22 9.86 -12.16
C GLU A 120 10.92 10.17 -12.89
N ASN A 121 10.47 11.42 -12.95
CA ASN A 121 9.21 11.82 -13.63
C ASN A 121 7.92 11.12 -13.11
N SER A 122 8.01 10.37 -12.00
CA SER A 122 6.97 9.44 -11.54
C SER A 122 6.15 9.97 -10.34
N GLN A 123 5.51 11.14 -10.48
CA GLN A 123 5.01 11.92 -9.33
C GLN A 123 3.82 11.31 -8.54
N TYR A 124 3.15 10.30 -9.09
CA TYR A 124 1.91 9.74 -8.53
C TYR A 124 2.06 8.27 -8.08
N VAL A 125 3.28 7.79 -7.83
CA VAL A 125 3.55 6.37 -7.50
C VAL A 125 3.68 6.11 -5.99
N SER A 126 3.70 4.84 -5.54
CA SER A 126 3.43 4.46 -4.14
C SER A 126 3.96 3.08 -3.75
N TYR A 127 4.93 2.99 -2.85
CA TYR A 127 5.71 1.76 -2.54
C TYR A 127 6.64 1.33 -3.68
N CYS A 128 7.15 2.27 -4.49
CA CYS A 128 7.85 1.97 -5.74
C CYS A 128 9.35 2.36 -5.72
N GLY A 129 10.16 1.67 -6.52
CA GLY A 129 11.62 1.88 -6.61
C GLY A 129 12.11 1.98 -8.05
N ASP A 130 13.04 2.90 -8.33
CA ASP A 130 13.73 3.10 -9.63
C ASP A 130 12.83 3.40 -10.87
N ASP A 131 11.52 3.60 -10.66
CA ASP A 131 10.51 3.83 -11.69
C ASP A 131 10.70 5.13 -12.50
N LYS A 132 10.71 5.07 -13.85
CA LYS A 132 10.88 6.26 -14.71
C LYS A 132 9.67 6.58 -15.58
N SER A 133 9.10 7.78 -15.43
CA SER A 133 7.90 8.26 -16.14
C SER A 133 6.63 7.46 -15.86
N CYS A 134 6.51 6.91 -14.65
CA CYS A 134 5.36 6.12 -14.21
C CYS A 134 4.30 6.97 -13.50
N TYR A 135 3.03 6.57 -13.55
CA TYR A 135 1.92 7.37 -12.99
C TYR A 135 0.92 6.46 -12.29
N TYR A 136 0.56 6.75 -11.03
CA TYR A 136 -0.44 5.98 -10.27
C TYR A 136 -0.05 4.49 -10.03
N ASP A 137 1.24 4.18 -10.16
CA ASP A 137 1.85 2.89 -9.82
C ASP A 137 1.86 2.65 -8.29
N ILE A 138 1.62 1.42 -7.83
CA ILE A 138 1.50 1.01 -6.44
C ILE A 138 2.26 -0.31 -6.19
N ALA A 139 3.44 -0.27 -5.60
CA ALA A 139 4.31 -1.43 -5.36
C ALA A 139 4.90 -2.09 -6.64
N GLY A 140 5.11 -1.29 -7.69
CA GLY A 140 6.04 -1.58 -8.78
C GLY A 140 7.51 -1.41 -8.40
N GLU A 141 8.40 -1.90 -9.25
CA GLU A 141 9.85 -1.82 -9.06
C GLU A 141 10.54 -1.87 -10.43
N ALA A 142 11.39 -0.88 -10.71
CA ALA A 142 12.10 -0.67 -11.98
C ALA A 142 11.18 -0.63 -13.21
N ASN A 143 9.94 -0.17 -13.07
CA ASN A 143 9.03 0.05 -14.19
C ASN A 143 9.46 1.31 -14.94
N GLU A 144 9.52 1.27 -16.26
CA GLU A 144 9.63 2.49 -17.09
C GLU A 144 8.27 2.75 -17.76
N GLN A 145 7.90 4.02 -17.91
CA GLN A 145 6.70 4.51 -18.58
C GLN A 145 5.40 3.75 -18.21
N CYS A 146 5.23 3.27 -16.97
CA CYS A 146 4.08 2.47 -16.56
C CYS A 146 2.95 3.31 -15.93
N PHE A 147 1.70 3.02 -16.27
CA PHE A 147 0.53 3.81 -15.84
C PHE A 147 -0.43 2.97 -14.98
N TYR A 148 -1.04 3.56 -13.94
CA TYR A 148 -2.01 3.03 -12.95
C TYR A 148 -1.60 1.78 -12.14
N GLY A 149 -0.33 1.39 -12.25
CA GLY A 149 0.24 0.12 -11.83
C GLY A 149 0.35 -0.18 -10.33
N LYS A 150 -0.76 -0.46 -9.61
CA LYS A 150 -0.70 -1.60 -8.64
C LYS A 150 -0.30 -2.93 -9.32
N PHE A 151 -0.37 -2.90 -10.65
CA PHE A 151 0.05 -3.81 -11.68
C PHE A 151 1.60 -3.51 -11.88
N VAL A 152 2.33 -3.90 -12.92
CA VAL A 152 3.82 -4.01 -12.83
C VAL A 152 4.53 -4.03 -14.22
N LYS A 153 5.84 -4.38 -14.27
CA LYS A 153 6.55 -5.31 -15.20
C LYS A 153 6.50 -5.06 -16.72
N TYR A 154 7.31 -5.85 -17.43
CA TYR A 154 8.40 -5.42 -18.31
C TYR A 154 8.04 -4.38 -19.38
N SER A 155 7.65 -3.19 -18.92
CA SER A 155 8.00 -1.89 -19.46
C SER A 155 9.02 -2.01 -20.58
N LYS A 156 8.55 -1.91 -21.82
CA LYS A 156 8.26 -0.65 -22.51
C LYS A 156 7.39 0.31 -21.70
N ASP A 157 6.12 0.46 -22.08
CA ASP A 157 5.49 1.78 -21.96
C ASP A 157 4.05 1.82 -21.46
N CYS A 158 3.46 0.70 -21.01
CA CYS A 158 2.10 0.60 -20.47
C CYS A 158 1.99 -0.69 -19.59
N VAL A 159 0.96 -0.94 -18.74
CA VAL A 159 -0.34 -0.29 -18.49
C VAL A 159 -0.87 -0.64 -17.06
N ASP A 160 -2.03 -0.07 -16.76
CA ASP A 160 -3.13 -0.38 -15.84
C ASP A 160 -2.99 -1.22 -14.53
N ASN A 161 -3.79 -2.29 -14.30
CA ASN A 161 -4.54 -2.51 -12.98
C ASN A 161 -3.86 -4.44 -10.75
N SER A 162 -2.66 -4.78 -10.16
CA SER A 162 -2.28 -5.98 -9.33
C SER A 162 -2.47 -7.34 -10.02
N PHE A 163 -2.84 -7.30 -11.28
CA PHE A 163 -2.81 -8.40 -12.25
C PHE A 163 -1.69 -8.12 -13.27
N VAL A 164 -1.36 -9.10 -14.12
CA VAL A 164 0.03 -9.44 -14.43
C VAL A 164 0.27 -10.02 -15.83
N TYR A 165 1.14 -9.39 -16.64
CA TYR A 165 1.05 -9.43 -18.11
C TYR A 165 2.36 -9.60 -18.91
N ASN A 166 3.50 -9.62 -18.24
CA ASN A 166 4.88 -9.59 -18.77
C ASN A 166 5.27 -8.40 -19.68
N SER A 167 4.36 -7.75 -20.42
CA SER A 167 4.70 -6.70 -21.39
C SER A 167 5.68 -7.14 -22.50
N GLU A 168 5.86 -6.24 -23.45
CA GLU A 168 7.16 -5.67 -23.83
C GLU A 168 6.93 -4.18 -24.14
N LEU A 169 5.67 -3.83 -24.46
CA LEU A 169 5.09 -2.49 -24.47
C LEU A 169 3.86 -2.35 -23.54
N CYS A 170 3.24 -3.45 -23.04
CA CYS A 170 1.84 -3.44 -22.60
C CYS A 170 1.44 -4.42 -21.46
N TYR A 171 0.96 -3.85 -20.36
CA TYR A 171 0.51 -4.47 -19.11
C TYR A 171 -0.99 -4.12 -18.77
N GLU A 172 -1.99 -4.55 -19.57
CA GLU A 172 -3.37 -3.99 -19.65
C GLU A 172 -4.47 -4.50 -18.68
N CYS A 173 -5.34 -3.59 -18.22
CA CYS A 173 -6.51 -3.72 -17.32
C CYS A 173 -6.48 -4.92 -16.35
N VAL A 174 -7.40 -5.89 -16.48
CA VAL A 174 -7.32 -7.28 -15.97
C VAL A 174 -8.36 -8.15 -16.68
N ASN A 175 -8.09 -8.77 -17.81
CA ASN A 175 -7.13 -8.42 -18.89
C ASN A 175 -5.71 -9.05 -19.00
N CYS A 176 -5.33 -10.09 -18.21
CA CYS A 176 -4.10 -10.90 -18.49
C CYS A 176 -4.22 -11.93 -19.63
N HIS A 177 -4.31 -11.41 -20.85
CA HIS A 177 -3.52 -12.09 -21.84
C HIS A 177 -2.00 -11.81 -21.55
N ASN A 178 -1.05 -12.27 -22.36
CA ASN A 178 -0.58 -11.51 -23.52
C ASN A 178 0.95 -11.46 -23.70
N CYS A 179 1.83 -10.83 -22.92
CA CYS A 179 3.32 -11.01 -23.06
C CYS A 179 4.01 -10.79 -24.45
N TYR A 180 3.31 -10.47 -25.56
CA TYR A 180 3.78 -10.60 -26.95
C TYR A 180 5.12 -9.94 -27.32
N GLY A 181 5.38 -8.68 -26.97
CA GLY A 181 4.77 -7.87 -25.90
C GLY A 181 3.41 -7.19 -26.12
N SER A 182 2.32 -7.64 -25.45
CA SER A 182 0.99 -6.97 -25.25
C SER A 182 -0.12 -7.90 -24.70
N THR A 183 -1.23 -7.41 -24.11
CA THR A 183 -2.30 -8.22 -23.43
C THR A 183 -3.76 -7.70 -23.47
N TRP A 184 -4.80 -8.55 -23.25
CA TRP A 184 -6.23 -8.19 -23.08
C TRP A 184 -7.23 -9.10 -22.25
N LEU A 185 -7.01 -10.35 -21.79
CA LEU A 185 -7.97 -11.14 -20.93
C LEU A 185 -7.33 -12.15 -19.91
N THR A 186 -7.47 -11.91 -18.58
CA THR A 186 -7.30 -12.88 -17.43
C THR A 186 -8.42 -12.66 -16.44
N LEU A 187 -9.01 -13.70 -15.86
CA LEU A 187 -9.87 -14.63 -16.60
C LEU A 187 -9.35 -15.00 -18.01
N CYS A 188 -8.62 -16.12 -18.14
CA CYS A 188 -7.41 -16.19 -18.98
C CYS A 188 -7.50 -17.04 -20.25
N TYR A 189 -7.00 -16.48 -21.36
CA TYR A 189 -7.21 -17.00 -22.71
C TYR A 189 -5.95 -16.92 -23.60
N ASP A 190 -5.55 -18.06 -24.16
CA ASP A 190 -4.69 -18.24 -25.34
C ASP A 190 -3.27 -17.63 -25.33
N CYS A 191 -2.29 -18.50 -25.06
CA CYS A 191 -0.92 -18.18 -24.66
C CYS A 191 0.15 -18.51 -25.76
N ASP A 192 0.10 -17.95 -26.98
CA ASP A 192 1.19 -18.18 -27.98
C ASP A 192 1.78 -16.99 -28.79
N HIS A 193 3.11 -16.87 -28.82
CA HIS A 193 3.99 -15.66 -28.98
C HIS A 193 3.63 -14.51 -28.04
N CYS A 194 2.37 -14.13 -28.12
CA CYS A 194 1.55 -13.76 -26.99
C CYS A 194 1.71 -14.85 -25.85
N HIS A 195 1.65 -14.61 -24.54
CA HIS A 195 1.59 -15.62 -23.47
C HIS A 195 0.80 -15.21 -22.18
N ASN A 196 -0.02 -16.12 -21.64
CA ASN A 196 -0.68 -16.08 -20.32
C ASN A 196 -0.90 -17.50 -19.68
N CYS A 197 -2.11 -17.85 -19.22
CA CYS A 197 -2.40 -19.11 -18.50
C CYS A 197 -3.78 -19.76 -18.83
N TYR A 198 -4.77 -19.73 -17.92
CA TYR A 198 -6.04 -20.50 -18.02
C TYR A 198 -7.20 -19.84 -17.22
N ASP A 199 -8.43 -19.85 -17.77
CA ASP A 199 -9.67 -19.20 -17.26
C ASP A 199 -10.24 -19.76 -15.93
N LEU A 200 -11.24 -19.07 -15.35
CA LEU A 200 -11.81 -19.36 -14.01
C LEU A 200 -13.08 -20.25 -14.01
#